data_AF-A0A1X2E9V9-F1
#
_entry.id   AF-A0A1X2E9V9-F1
#
_cell.length_a   1.000
_cell.length_b   1.000
_cell.length_c   1.000
_cell.angle_alpha   90.00
_cell.angle_beta   90.00
_cell.angle_gamma   90.00
#
_symmetry.space_group_name_H-M   'P 1'
#
loop_
_entity.id
_entity.type
_entity.pdbx_description
1 polymer ?
#
loop_
_entity_poly.entity_id
_entity_poly.type
_entity_poly.pdbx_seq_one_letter_code
_entity_poly.pdbx_strand_id
1 'polypeptide(L)'
;MTTARSRDLAAPNGATCVDEWESFGAAFRVFDGPEWRIKHVTDHGRCADIEDIVVSVIGRQYVDGRAERKIIIDGAHTPVITSSEARKLGSALIAAADAADE
;
A
#
# COMPACT_ATOMS: atom_id res chain seq x y z
N MET A 1 3.77 1.33 38.01
CA MET A 1 4.27 2.49 37.24
C MET A 1 5.30 2.00 36.24
N THR A 2 4.93 1.80 34.98
CA THR A 2 5.89 1.62 33.87
C THR A 2 5.28 2.19 32.58
N THR A 3 5.23 3.51 32.48
CA THR A 3 4.73 4.24 31.30
C THR A 3 5.87 5.09 30.74
N ALA A 4 6.81 4.50 29.99
CA ALA A 4 7.87 5.25 29.30
C ALA A 4 8.65 4.46 28.22
N ARG A 5 8.03 3.54 27.47
CA ARG A 5 8.73 2.91 26.31
C ARG A 5 7.94 2.78 25.01
N SER A 6 6.63 3.03 24.99
CA SER A 6 5.83 2.92 23.76
C SER A 6 5.96 4.11 22.80
N ARG A 7 6.60 5.22 23.21
CA ARG A 7 6.63 6.47 22.43
C ARG A 7 7.86 6.70 21.56
N ASP A 8 8.92 5.89 21.71
CA ASP A 8 10.21 6.13 21.06
C ASP A 8 10.55 5.10 19.97
N LEU A 9 9.53 4.44 19.41
CA LEU A 9 9.72 3.54 18.28
C LEU A 9 9.97 4.36 17.01
N ALA A 10 11.10 4.09 16.37
CA ALA A 10 11.42 4.65 15.07
C ALA A 10 10.32 4.31 14.05
N ALA A 11 10.14 5.19 13.08
CA ALA A 11 9.28 4.94 11.93
C ALA A 11 9.72 3.65 11.22
N PRO A 12 8.78 2.82 10.71
CA PRO A 12 9.13 1.68 9.89
C PRO A 12 9.94 2.13 8.67
N ASN A 13 10.99 1.39 8.32
CA ASN A 13 11.79 1.69 7.14
C ASN A 13 10.92 1.83 5.88
N GLY A 14 11.13 2.92 5.15
CA GLY A 14 10.40 3.27 3.93
C GLY A 14 9.06 3.94 4.16
N ALA A 15 8.66 4.22 5.40
CA ALA A 15 7.46 5.02 5.67
C ALA A 15 7.67 6.47 5.20
N THR A 16 6.67 7.01 4.51
CA THR A 16 6.61 8.39 4.00
C THR A 16 5.79 9.27 4.94
N CYS A 17 4.75 8.70 5.56
CA CYS A 17 3.97 9.29 6.62
C CYS A 17 3.72 8.24 7.71
N VAL A 18 3.69 8.66 8.98
CA VAL A 18 3.37 7.78 10.10
C VAL A 18 2.38 8.51 10.99
N ASP A 19 1.21 7.92 11.17
CA ASP A 19 0.17 8.50 12.00
C ASP A 19 0.55 8.45 13.47
N GLU A 20 -0.11 9.28 14.26
CA GLU A 20 -0.06 9.16 15.71
C GLU A 20 -0.58 7.78 16.15
N TRP A 21 -0.15 7.32 17.32
CA TRP A 21 -0.76 6.15 17.94
C TRP A 21 -2.24 6.44 18.18
N GLU A 22 -3.13 5.61 17.62
CA GLU A 22 -4.58 5.82 17.70
C GLU A 22 -5.04 5.81 19.17
N SER A 23 -5.18 6.98 19.81
CA SER A 23 -5.59 7.13 21.22
C SER A 23 -4.71 6.42 22.28
N PHE A 24 -4.94 6.76 23.56
CA PHE A 24 -4.24 6.13 24.68
C PHE A 24 -4.66 4.66 24.82
N GLY A 25 -3.83 3.75 24.32
CA GLY A 25 -4.01 2.30 24.48
C GLY A 25 -4.11 1.50 23.19
N ALA A 26 -4.08 2.12 22.00
CA ALA A 26 -4.00 1.33 20.78
C ALA A 26 -2.69 0.55 20.71
N ALA A 27 -2.83 -0.71 20.28
CA ALA A 27 -1.72 -1.62 20.09
C ALA A 27 -0.92 -1.32 18.82
N PHE A 28 -1.41 -0.45 17.92
CA PHE A 28 -0.74 -0.10 16.67
C PHE A 28 -0.99 1.36 16.22
N ARG A 29 -0.13 1.87 15.35
CA ARG A 29 -0.30 3.09 14.53
C ARG A 29 -0.24 2.75 13.04
N VAL A 30 -0.88 3.54 12.20
CA VAL A 30 -0.86 3.36 10.74
C VAL A 30 0.32 4.13 10.15
N PHE A 31 0.83 3.66 9.01
CA PHE A 31 1.81 4.40 8.23
C PHE A 31 1.58 4.20 6.73
N ASP A 32 1.92 5.23 5.97
CA ASP A 32 2.00 5.20 4.51
C ASP A 32 3.44 4.97 4.07
N GLY A 33 3.61 4.27 2.96
CA GLY A 33 4.87 3.99 2.31
C GLY A 33 4.95 4.64 0.92
N PRO A 34 5.82 4.13 0.04
CA PRO A 34 5.94 4.63 -1.32
C PRO A 34 4.67 4.35 -2.15
N GLU A 35 4.44 5.20 -3.13
CA GLU A 35 3.33 5.16 -4.08
C GLU A 35 3.86 5.22 -5.52
N TRP A 36 3.21 4.47 -6.42
CA TRP A 36 3.48 4.47 -7.86
C TRP A 36 2.19 4.72 -8.64
N ARG A 37 2.19 5.74 -9.51
CA ARG A 37 1.07 6.05 -10.41
C ARG A 37 1.33 5.52 -11.81
N ILE A 38 0.42 4.73 -12.33
CA ILE A 38 0.43 4.22 -13.71
C ILE A 38 -0.63 4.99 -14.48
N LYS A 39 -0.17 5.90 -15.35
CA LYS A 39 -1.07 6.74 -16.15
C LYS A 39 -1.73 5.93 -17.24
N HIS A 40 -3.04 6.08 -17.36
CA HIS A 40 -3.75 5.57 -18.52
C HIS A 40 -3.39 6.39 -19.77
N VAL A 41 -2.84 5.72 -20.79
CA VAL A 41 -2.80 6.29 -22.15
C VAL A 41 -4.14 5.93 -22.79
N THR A 42 -5.05 6.89 -22.84
CA THR A 42 -6.35 6.68 -23.48
C THR A 42 -6.17 6.55 -24.99
N ASP A 43 -6.32 5.33 -25.48
CA ASP A 43 -6.51 5.10 -26.91
C ASP A 43 -7.84 5.76 -27.32
N HIS A 44 -7.79 6.57 -28.38
CA HIS A 44 -8.73 7.65 -28.66
C HIS A 44 -10.23 7.29 -28.53
N GLY A 45 -10.83 7.60 -27.37
CA GLY A 45 -12.27 7.85 -27.27
C GLY A 45 -13.13 6.84 -26.50
N ARG A 46 -12.56 5.91 -25.71
CA ARG A 46 -13.38 5.13 -24.75
C ARG A 46 -12.95 5.40 -23.31
N CYS A 47 -13.85 6.10 -22.61
CA CYS A 47 -13.86 6.45 -21.19
C CYS A 47 -12.89 7.57 -20.78
N ALA A 48 -13.45 8.78 -20.65
CA ALA A 48 -12.81 9.93 -20.02
C ALA A 48 -12.72 9.82 -18.48
N ASP A 49 -13.28 8.77 -17.89
CA ASP A 49 -13.40 8.57 -16.44
C ASP A 49 -12.50 7.44 -15.91
N ILE A 50 -11.48 7.01 -16.67
CA ILE A 50 -10.55 6.00 -16.17
C ILE A 50 -9.50 6.69 -15.28
N GLU A 51 -9.65 6.54 -13.97
CA GLU A 51 -8.66 6.98 -12.98
C GLU A 51 -7.32 6.25 -13.18
N ASP A 52 -6.21 6.93 -12.89
CA ASP A 52 -4.88 6.30 -12.89
C ASP A 52 -4.88 5.09 -11.94
N ILE A 53 -4.19 4.02 -12.31
CA ILE A 53 -3.95 2.91 -11.39
C ILE A 53 -2.87 3.38 -10.41
N VAL A 54 -3.22 3.50 -9.13
CA VAL A 54 -2.27 3.88 -8.07
C VAL A 54 -1.94 2.66 -7.24
N VAL A 55 -0.66 2.35 -7.08
CA VAL A 55 -0.18 1.27 -6.22
C VAL A 55 0.53 1.88 -5.03
N SER A 56 0.04 1.62 -3.83
CA SER A 56 0.55 2.22 -2.59
C SER A 56 0.87 1.16 -1.54
N VAL A 57 1.93 1.38 -0.77
CA VAL A 57 2.21 0.58 0.43
C VAL A 57 1.59 1.27 1.63
N ILE A 58 0.78 0.54 2.41
CA ILE A 58 0.36 0.98 3.74
C ILE A 58 0.78 -0.05 4.77
N GLY A 59 0.75 0.32 6.05
CA GLY A 59 1.04 -0.64 7.09
C GLY A 59 0.58 -0.26 8.48
N ARG A 60 0.75 -1.21 9.38
CA ARG A 60 0.49 -1.05 10.81
C ARG A 60 1.77 -1.34 11.56
N GLN A 61 2.20 -0.41 12.41
CA GLN A 61 3.29 -0.64 13.35
C GLN A 61 2.71 -0.86 14.74
N TYR A 62 3.07 -1.97 15.35
CA TYR A 62 2.65 -2.36 16.69
C TYR A 62 3.60 -1.82 17.76
N VAL A 63 3.09 -1.67 18.99
CA VAL A 63 3.86 -1.16 20.15
C VAL A 63 5.02 -2.06 20.57
N ASP A 64 5.05 -3.31 20.10
CA ASP A 64 6.15 -4.27 20.28
C ASP A 64 7.27 -4.12 19.23
N GLY A 65 7.11 -3.18 18.30
CA GLY A 65 8.05 -2.93 17.21
C GLY A 65 7.79 -3.75 15.94
N ARG A 66 6.84 -4.69 15.95
CA ARG A 66 6.43 -5.41 14.74
C ARG A 66 5.77 -4.44 13.75
N ALA A 67 6.02 -4.60 12.46
CA ALA A 67 5.34 -3.85 11.43
C ALA A 67 4.79 -4.79 10.36
N GLU A 68 3.50 -4.64 10.05
CA GLU A 68 2.83 -5.32 8.95
C GLU A 68 2.68 -4.35 7.78
N ARG A 69 2.84 -4.85 6.56
CA ARG A 69 2.70 -4.09 5.31
C ARG A 69 1.64 -4.73 4.42
N LYS A 70 0.89 -3.89 3.73
CA LYS A 70 -0.12 -4.27 2.74
C LYS A 70 0.05 -3.40 1.50
N ILE A 71 -0.50 -3.87 0.39
CA ILE A 71 -0.51 -3.15 -0.88
C ILE A 71 -1.95 -2.78 -1.20
N ILE A 72 -2.17 -1.51 -1.53
CA ILE A 72 -3.42 -0.99 -2.05
C ILE A 72 -3.22 -0.75 -3.55
N ILE A 73 -4.20 -1.15 -4.35
CA ILE A 73 -4.30 -0.79 -5.76
C ILE A 73 -5.58 0.02 -5.91
N ASP A 74 -5.46 1.34 -6.02
CA ASP A 74 -6.62 2.22 -6.18
C ASP A 74 -7.10 2.21 -7.64
N GLY A 75 -8.41 2.00 -7.79
CA GLY A 75 -9.19 1.94 -9.02
C GLY A 75 -10.68 1.75 -8.69
N ALA A 76 -11.55 1.54 -9.68
CA ALA A 76 -13.02 1.45 -9.47
C ALA A 76 -13.46 0.45 -8.36
N HIS A 77 -12.61 -0.54 -8.05
CA HIS A 77 -12.64 -1.29 -6.82
C HIS A 77 -11.22 -1.37 -6.26
N THR A 78 -10.98 -0.80 -5.07
CA THR A 78 -9.66 -0.82 -4.42
C THR A 78 -9.47 -2.07 -3.56
N PRO A 79 -8.81 -3.15 -4.03
CA PRO A 79 -8.46 -4.28 -3.18
C PRO A 79 -7.25 -3.96 -2.29
N VAL A 80 -7.30 -4.44 -1.05
CA VAL A 80 -6.13 -4.51 -0.18
C VAL A 80 -5.56 -5.93 -0.27
N ILE A 81 -4.35 -6.08 -0.79
CA ILE A 81 -3.71 -7.39 -1.02
C ILE A 81 -2.41 -7.55 -0.23
N THR A 82 -2.02 -8.79 0.00
CA THR A 82 -0.74 -9.15 0.64
C THR A 82 0.42 -9.04 -0.35
N SER A 83 1.65 -8.97 0.15
CA SER A 83 2.85 -8.95 -0.71
C SER A 83 3.03 -10.21 -1.57
N SER A 84 2.50 -11.36 -1.16
CA SER A 84 2.57 -12.59 -1.96
C SER A 84 1.54 -12.58 -3.10
N GLU A 85 0.33 -12.11 -2.83
CA GLU A 85 -0.71 -11.91 -3.85
C GLU A 85 -0.28 -10.87 -4.87
N ALA A 86 0.35 -9.77 -4.45
CA ALA A 86 0.86 -8.75 -5.37
C ALA A 86 1.91 -9.30 -6.36
N ARG A 87 2.80 -10.19 -5.90
CA ARG A 87 3.76 -10.84 -6.80
C ARG A 87 3.07 -11.76 -7.81
N LYS A 88 2.08 -12.53 -7.36
CA LYS A 88 1.28 -13.40 -8.26
C LYS A 88 0.51 -12.57 -9.29
N LEU A 89 -0.11 -11.48 -8.86
CA LEU A 89 -0.79 -10.54 -9.73
C LEU A 89 0.19 -9.95 -10.76
N GLY A 90 1.36 -9.48 -10.32
CA GLY A 90 2.39 -8.97 -11.21
C GLY A 90 2.83 -9.99 -12.27
N SER A 91 3.08 -11.25 -11.89
CA SER A 91 3.39 -12.31 -12.84
C SER A 91 2.26 -12.58 -13.84
N ALA A 92 1.01 -12.57 -13.37
CA ALA A 92 -0.15 -12.74 -14.25
C ALA A 92 -0.32 -11.57 -15.22
N LEU A 93 -0.09 -10.33 -14.76
CA LEU A 93 -0.13 -9.13 -15.60
C LEU A 93 0.94 -9.16 -16.69
N ILE A 94 2.18 -9.56 -16.36
CA ILE A 94 3.25 -9.70 -17.35
C ILE A 94 2.88 -10.74 -18.40
N ALA A 95 2.44 -11.93 -17.98
CA ALA A 95 2.05 -12.98 -18.92
C ALA A 95 0.86 -12.58 -19.82
N ALA A 96 -0.09 -11.81 -19.29
CA ALA A 96 -1.20 -11.28 -20.07
C ALA A 96 -0.76 -10.22 -21.09
N ALA A 97 0.22 -9.37 -20.74
CA ALA A 97 0.80 -8.41 -21.67
C ALA A 97 1.55 -9.14 -22.80
N ASP A 98 2.41 -10.10 -22.45
CA ASP A 98 3.15 -10.90 -23.43
C ASP A 98 2.19 -11.58 -24.43
N ALA A 99 1.07 -12.13 -23.94
CA ALA A 99 0.05 -12.77 -24.78
C ALA A 99 -0.78 -11.79 -25.62
N ALA A 100 -0.90 -10.53 -25.22
CA ALA A 100 -1.64 -9.50 -25.97
C ALA A 100 -0.80 -8.89 -27.10
N ASP A 101 0.52 -8.96 -26.99
CA ASP A 101 1.48 -8.51 -28.00
C ASP A 101 1.74 -9.55 -29.11
N GLU A 102 1.13 -10.75 -29.02
CA GLU A 102 1.14 -11.81 -30.05
C GLU A 102 0.12 -11.57 -31.17
#